data_AF-A0A7U9X4Q5-F1
#
_entry.id   AF-A0A7U9X4Q5-F1
#
_cell.length_a   1.000
_cell.length_b   1.000
_cell.length_c   1.000
_cell.angle_alpha   90.00
_cell.angle_beta   90.00
_cell.angle_gamma   90.00
#
_symmetry.space_group_name_H-M   'P 1'
#
loop_
_entity.id
_entity.type
_entity.pdbx_description
1 polymer ?
#
loop_
_entity_poly.entity_id
_entity_poly.type
_entity_poly.pdbx_seq_one_letter_code
_entity_poly.pdbx_strand_id
1 'polypeptide(L)'
;MEAVKQAKRTVVLIGDPSSKRTLFFEAAAKALGVPFRTADWNIVTETFDLDMFKGAAVKIDPPSYSTIRLSRMQEQLHEYRRKLRHLANADSIFFNSPEAICAMLQKRKTNRLLKERGIPVTEMFHEEIKTARQLEEVLRERRCYSVFVKPECFSGAAGVAAFRLHPVTGSRKLYTSCRLEESQLVNTKRLVCMEDAADIQDLLDQLLSLGCVVERWHPKAAVRGRCYDLRIVCQLGHITSAVARQSMGPITNLHLNNQAVCVDALGLDDRVLHDIASTCQKAYDTYCGCLEEEAAFPSFGMHMAGIDLLLEKGTMRPRIIEMNGQGDLIYRDIYGENRIYQEQIRWLSEI
;
A
#
# COMPACT_ATOMS: atom_id res chain seq x y z
N MET A 1 34.46 -19.54 -28.73
CA MET A 1 33.77 -19.12 -27.49
C MET A 1 32.29 -19.35 -27.69
N GLU A 2 31.81 -20.52 -27.29
CA GLU A 2 30.37 -20.78 -27.25
C GLU A 2 29.74 -19.87 -26.20
N ALA A 3 28.77 -19.06 -26.61
CA ALA A 3 27.91 -18.36 -25.67
C ALA A 3 27.20 -19.45 -24.84
N VAL A 4 27.57 -19.55 -23.55
CA VAL A 4 26.84 -20.36 -22.60
C VAL A 4 25.40 -19.85 -22.63
N LYS A 5 24.51 -20.63 -23.26
CA LYS A 5 23.07 -20.36 -23.27
C LYS A 5 22.63 -20.45 -21.82
N GLN A 6 22.48 -19.31 -21.16
CA GLN A 6 21.98 -19.22 -19.79
C GLN A 6 20.63 -19.96 -19.79
N ALA A 7 20.53 -21.04 -19.02
CA ALA A 7 19.31 -21.83 -18.96
C ALA A 7 18.17 -20.89 -18.53
N LYS A 8 17.10 -20.80 -19.34
CA LYS A 8 15.95 -19.94 -19.01
C LYS A 8 15.45 -20.34 -17.62
N ARG A 9 15.55 -19.41 -16.66
CA ARG A 9 15.07 -19.61 -15.29
C ARG A 9 13.55 -19.79 -15.31
N THR A 10 13.03 -20.58 -14.38
CA THR A 10 11.58 -20.75 -14.24
C THR A 10 11.00 -19.54 -13.52
N VAL A 11 10.00 -18.90 -14.11
CA VAL A 11 9.25 -17.82 -13.47
C VAL A 11 8.13 -18.43 -12.63
N VAL A 12 8.10 -18.08 -11.34
CA VAL A 12 7.09 -18.53 -10.38
C VAL A 12 6.33 -17.33 -9.82
N LEU A 13 5.01 -17.41 -9.80
CA LEU A 13 4.16 -16.50 -9.05
C LEU A 13 3.59 -17.19 -7.81
N ILE A 14 3.92 -16.67 -6.64
CA ILE A 14 3.24 -17.02 -5.40
C ILE A 14 2.02 -16.12 -5.26
N GLY A 15 0.81 -16.67 -5.30
CA GLY A 15 -0.42 -15.88 -5.28
C GLY A 15 -1.68 -16.73 -5.30
N ASP A 16 -2.84 -16.09 -5.12
CA ASP A 16 -4.14 -16.78 -5.26
C ASP A 16 -4.41 -17.05 -6.75
N PRO A 17 -4.60 -18.34 -7.16
CA PRO A 17 -4.84 -18.72 -8.55
C PRO A 17 -6.06 -18.04 -9.19
N SER A 18 -7.08 -17.70 -8.39
CA SER A 18 -8.33 -17.09 -8.84
C SER A 18 -8.25 -15.55 -8.92
N SER A 19 -7.18 -14.95 -8.39
CA SER A 19 -7.05 -13.50 -8.36
C SER A 19 -6.79 -12.92 -9.74
N LYS A 20 -7.29 -11.70 -9.98
CA LYS A 20 -6.98 -10.96 -11.22
C LYS A 20 -5.47 -10.76 -11.42
N ARG A 21 -4.71 -10.62 -10.33
CA ARG A 21 -3.25 -10.48 -10.38
C ARG A 21 -2.63 -11.69 -11.07
N THR A 22 -2.97 -12.89 -10.61
CA THR A 22 -2.50 -14.15 -11.20
C THR A 22 -2.95 -14.32 -12.64
N LEU A 23 -4.24 -14.08 -12.93
CA LEU A 23 -4.78 -14.25 -14.27
C LEU A 23 -4.10 -13.33 -15.31
N PHE A 24 -3.89 -12.06 -14.97
CA PHE A 24 -3.27 -11.10 -15.89
C PHE A 24 -1.75 -11.22 -15.94
N PHE A 25 -1.10 -11.69 -14.87
CA PHE A 25 0.31 -12.03 -14.90
C PHE A 25 0.58 -13.27 -15.78
N GLU A 26 -0.26 -14.29 -15.70
CA GLU A 26 -0.22 -15.45 -16.59
C GLU A 26 -0.48 -15.05 -18.06
N ALA A 27 -1.45 -14.16 -18.30
CA ALA A 27 -1.71 -13.64 -19.64
C ALA A 27 -0.48 -12.91 -20.22
N ALA A 28 0.24 -12.13 -19.41
CA ALA A 28 1.50 -11.49 -19.80
C ALA A 28 2.59 -12.53 -20.12
N ALA A 29 2.74 -13.57 -19.29
CA ALA A 29 3.69 -14.65 -19.52
C ALA A 29 3.43 -15.39 -20.85
N LYS A 30 2.15 -15.72 -21.12
CA LYS A 30 1.71 -16.35 -22.37
C LYS A 30 1.99 -15.48 -23.59
N ALA A 31 1.69 -14.18 -23.51
CA ALA A 31 1.93 -13.24 -24.60
C ALA A 31 3.43 -13.11 -24.94
N LEU A 32 4.31 -13.28 -23.96
CA LEU A 32 5.76 -13.19 -24.12
C LEU A 32 6.44 -14.56 -24.34
N GLY A 33 5.70 -15.66 -24.33
CA GLY A 33 6.26 -17.01 -24.48
C GLY A 33 7.20 -17.42 -23.34
N VAL A 34 6.99 -16.90 -22.14
CA VAL A 34 7.81 -17.19 -20.96
C VAL A 34 7.20 -18.35 -20.16
N PRO A 35 7.97 -19.42 -19.86
CA PRO A 35 7.49 -20.50 -18.99
C PRO A 35 7.10 -19.98 -17.61
N PHE A 36 5.92 -20.40 -17.15
CA PHE A 36 5.27 -19.84 -15.97
C PHE A 36 4.70 -20.93 -15.08
N ARG A 37 4.84 -20.78 -13.76
CA ARG A 37 4.19 -21.63 -12.75
C ARG A 37 3.58 -20.77 -11.65
N THR A 38 2.48 -21.26 -11.08
CA THR A 38 1.86 -20.66 -9.89
C THR A 38 2.10 -21.53 -8.65
N ALA A 39 2.28 -20.90 -7.51
CA ALA A 39 2.24 -21.52 -6.19
C ALA A 39 1.16 -20.85 -5.34
N ASP A 40 0.22 -21.64 -4.84
CA ASP A 40 -0.86 -21.14 -3.99
C ASP A 40 -0.36 -20.92 -2.54
N TRP A 41 -0.78 -19.82 -1.93
CA TRP A 41 -0.57 -19.54 -0.50
C TRP A 41 -1.09 -20.63 0.45
N ASN A 42 -2.02 -21.48 0.01
CA ASN A 42 -2.48 -22.65 0.74
C ASN A 42 -1.40 -23.75 0.86
N ILE A 43 -0.49 -23.81 -0.11
CA ILE A 43 0.61 -24.79 -0.15
C ILE A 43 1.87 -24.19 0.47
N VAL A 44 2.11 -22.89 0.27
CA VAL A 44 3.28 -22.17 0.82
C VAL A 44 3.06 -21.87 2.31
N THR A 45 3.19 -22.91 3.12
CA THR A 45 3.18 -22.85 4.59
C THR A 45 4.58 -22.64 5.15
N GLU A 46 4.71 -22.49 6.48
CA GLU A 46 6.00 -22.38 7.17
C GLU A 46 6.82 -23.68 7.14
N THR A 47 6.21 -24.80 6.71
CA THR A 47 6.88 -26.09 6.52
C THR A 47 7.07 -26.43 5.04
N PHE A 48 6.78 -25.48 4.15
CA PHE A 48 6.95 -25.69 2.71
C PHE A 48 8.43 -25.87 2.37
N ASP A 49 8.72 -26.84 1.51
CA ASP A 49 10.07 -27.14 1.05
C ASP A 49 10.56 -26.04 0.08
N LEU A 50 11.49 -25.21 0.56
CA LEU A 50 12.03 -24.08 -0.21
C LEU A 50 12.88 -24.52 -1.40
N ASP A 51 13.37 -25.77 -1.44
CA ASP A 51 14.12 -26.30 -2.59
C ASP A 51 13.23 -26.37 -3.85
N MET A 52 11.90 -26.35 -3.69
CA MET A 52 10.96 -26.24 -4.82
C MET A 52 11.10 -24.91 -5.60
N PHE A 53 11.69 -23.88 -5.00
CA PHE A 53 11.96 -22.60 -5.65
C PHE A 53 13.45 -22.36 -5.94
N LYS A 54 14.29 -23.38 -5.78
CA LYS A 54 15.73 -23.27 -5.99
C LYS A 54 16.08 -22.78 -7.40
N GLY A 55 16.79 -21.65 -7.49
CA GLY A 55 17.18 -20.99 -8.72
C GLY A 55 16.03 -20.35 -9.52
N ALA A 56 14.81 -20.30 -8.96
CA ALA A 56 13.65 -19.70 -9.62
C ALA A 56 13.66 -18.16 -9.52
N ALA A 57 13.00 -17.52 -10.48
CA ALA A 57 12.67 -16.10 -10.44
C ALA A 57 11.24 -15.95 -9.92
N VAL A 58 11.06 -15.33 -8.75
CA VAL A 58 9.81 -15.41 -7.97
C VAL A 58 9.16 -14.04 -7.82
N LYS A 59 7.89 -13.92 -8.22
CA LYS A 59 7.01 -12.81 -7.81
C LYS A 59 6.12 -13.26 -6.65
N ILE A 60 5.94 -12.39 -5.66
CA ILE A 60 5.05 -12.63 -4.52
C ILE A 60 3.88 -11.64 -4.60
N ASP A 61 2.67 -12.15 -4.82
CA ASP A 61 1.42 -11.39 -4.70
C ASP A 61 0.77 -11.60 -3.32
N PRO A 62 -0.05 -10.64 -2.86
CA PRO A 62 -0.67 -10.75 -1.54
C PRO A 62 -1.70 -11.89 -1.54
N PRO A 63 -1.87 -12.60 -0.42
CA PRO A 63 -2.96 -13.56 -0.26
C PRO A 63 -4.33 -12.88 -0.39
N SER A 64 -5.32 -13.62 -0.89
CA SER A 64 -6.70 -13.15 -0.93
C SER A 64 -7.39 -13.40 0.40
N TYR A 65 -7.92 -12.34 1.00
CA TYR A 65 -8.70 -12.42 2.22
C TYR A 65 -10.19 -12.20 1.93
N SER A 66 -11.03 -13.16 2.32
CA SER A 66 -12.49 -13.06 2.19
C SER A 66 -13.17 -12.44 3.42
N THR A 67 -12.46 -12.33 4.55
CA THR A 67 -13.02 -11.83 5.79
C THR A 67 -13.24 -10.32 5.74
N ILE A 68 -14.33 -9.88 6.38
CA ILE A 68 -14.60 -8.46 6.66
C ILE A 68 -14.28 -8.09 8.11
N ARG A 69 -14.07 -9.06 9.00
CA ARG A 69 -13.79 -8.85 10.42
C ARG A 69 -12.31 -8.49 10.61
N LEU A 70 -12.05 -7.31 11.18
CA LEU A 70 -10.68 -6.77 11.29
C LEU A 70 -9.78 -7.62 12.19
N SER A 71 -10.31 -8.25 13.24
CA SER A 71 -9.56 -9.19 14.08
C SER A 71 -9.00 -10.37 13.28
N ARG A 72 -9.82 -10.98 12.42
CA ARG A 72 -9.37 -12.06 11.51
C ARG A 72 -8.37 -11.55 10.48
N MET A 73 -8.51 -10.31 9.99
CA MET A 73 -7.50 -9.71 9.10
C MET A 73 -6.15 -9.56 9.80
N GLN A 74 -6.14 -9.25 11.11
CA GLN A 74 -4.92 -9.18 11.91
C GLN A 74 -4.22 -10.53 12.00
N GLU A 75 -4.96 -11.60 12.31
CA GLU A 75 -4.45 -12.97 12.37
C GLU A 75 -3.82 -13.40 11.03
N GLN A 76 -4.56 -13.16 9.94
CA GLN A 76 -4.13 -13.46 8.57
C GLN A 76 -2.87 -12.69 8.16
N LEU A 77 -2.74 -11.44 8.60
CA LEU A 77 -1.55 -10.64 8.37
C LEU A 77 -0.34 -11.18 9.16
N HIS A 78 -0.54 -11.62 10.41
CA HIS A 78 0.53 -12.23 11.19
C HIS A 78 1.04 -13.51 10.53
N GLU A 79 0.12 -14.36 10.05
CA GLU A 79 0.45 -15.55 9.26
C GLU A 79 1.23 -15.17 8.00
N TYR A 80 0.75 -14.17 7.24
CA TYR A 80 1.43 -13.71 6.03
C TYR A 80 2.87 -13.26 6.30
N ARG A 81 3.09 -12.50 7.38
CA ARG A 81 4.43 -12.07 7.79
C ARG A 81 5.33 -13.22 8.24
N ARG A 82 4.78 -14.33 8.77
CA ARG A 82 5.58 -15.53 9.06
C ARG A 82 5.94 -16.26 7.77
N LYS A 83 5.01 -16.41 6.84
CA LYS A 83 5.26 -16.98 5.52
C LYS A 83 6.31 -16.20 4.73
N LEU A 84 6.27 -14.87 4.74
CA LEU A 84 7.32 -14.04 4.12
C LEU A 84 8.69 -14.27 4.77
N ARG A 85 8.76 -14.37 6.10
CA ARG A 85 10.01 -14.70 6.81
C ARG A 85 10.54 -16.10 6.50
N HIS A 86 9.67 -17.06 6.22
CA HIS A 86 10.08 -18.39 5.75
C HIS A 86 10.67 -18.30 4.34
N LEU A 87 9.94 -17.65 3.41
CA LEU A 87 10.34 -17.46 2.01
C LEU A 87 11.66 -16.69 1.85
N ALA A 88 11.99 -15.80 2.78
CA ALA A 88 13.28 -15.10 2.82
C ALA A 88 14.50 -16.03 2.77
N ASN A 89 14.36 -17.29 3.23
CA ASN A 89 15.44 -18.27 3.24
C ASN A 89 15.51 -19.11 1.95
N ALA A 90 14.66 -18.84 0.96
CA ALA A 90 14.68 -19.58 -0.30
C ALA A 90 15.86 -19.16 -1.17
N ASP A 91 16.53 -20.14 -1.79
CA ASP A 91 17.53 -19.90 -2.83
C ASP A 91 16.84 -19.48 -4.14
N SER A 92 16.29 -18.27 -4.17
CA SER A 92 15.49 -17.73 -5.28
C SER A 92 15.82 -16.26 -5.51
N ILE A 93 15.59 -15.78 -6.74
CA ILE A 93 15.67 -14.36 -7.05
C ILE A 93 14.26 -13.79 -7.01
N PHE A 94 14.00 -12.89 -6.06
CA PHE A 94 12.68 -12.30 -5.89
C PHE A 94 12.52 -10.99 -6.67
N PHE A 95 11.36 -10.79 -7.28
CA PHE A 95 10.98 -9.50 -7.87
C PHE A 95 10.82 -8.40 -6.81
N ASN A 96 10.28 -8.75 -5.66
CA ASN A 96 10.40 -7.94 -4.47
C ASN A 96 10.76 -8.90 -3.36
N SER A 97 11.85 -8.65 -2.64
CA SER A 97 12.24 -9.52 -1.54
C SER A 97 11.12 -9.63 -0.50
N PRO A 98 10.97 -10.79 0.17
CA PRO A 98 10.02 -10.94 1.27
C PRO A 98 10.21 -9.89 2.38
N GLU A 99 11.45 -9.45 2.61
CA GLU A 99 11.83 -8.41 3.56
C GLU A 99 11.34 -7.03 3.11
N ALA A 100 11.49 -6.65 1.84
CA ALA A 100 10.96 -5.40 1.29
C ALA A 100 9.45 -5.33 1.45
N ILE A 101 8.75 -6.42 1.09
CA ILE A 101 7.29 -6.51 1.25
C ILE A 101 6.94 -6.34 2.73
N CYS A 102 7.61 -7.06 3.64
CA CYS A 102 7.41 -6.92 5.08
C CYS A 102 7.69 -5.51 5.62
N ALA A 103 8.70 -4.82 5.10
CA ALA A 103 9.06 -3.47 5.49
C ALA A 103 7.95 -2.48 5.12
N MET A 104 7.41 -2.58 3.91
CA MET A 104 6.35 -1.70 3.43
C MET A 104 4.98 -1.92 4.07
N LEU A 105 4.74 -3.08 4.69
CA LEU A 105 3.54 -3.28 5.52
C LEU A 105 3.51 -2.33 6.73
N GLN A 106 4.65 -1.83 7.21
CA GLN A 106 4.76 -1.04 8.44
C GLN A 106 4.72 0.47 8.15
N LYS A 107 3.52 1.06 8.06
CA LYS A 107 3.29 2.48 7.71
C LYS A 107 4.14 3.46 8.51
N ARG A 108 4.30 3.26 9.82
CA ARG A 108 5.09 4.11 10.71
C ARG A 108 6.57 4.07 10.38
N LYS A 109 7.11 2.87 10.10
CA LYS A 109 8.51 2.73 9.70
C LYS A 109 8.75 3.34 8.32
N THR A 110 7.86 3.09 7.37
CA THR A 110 7.91 3.68 6.03
C THR A 110 7.85 5.20 6.09
N ASN A 111 6.88 5.77 6.81
CA ASN A 111 6.75 7.21 6.97
C ASN A 111 8.00 7.84 7.60
N ARG A 112 8.53 7.22 8.67
CA ARG A 112 9.74 7.67 9.34
C ARG A 112 10.95 7.66 8.42
N LEU A 113 11.20 6.54 7.72
CA LEU A 113 12.33 6.40 6.81
C LEU A 113 12.29 7.45 5.69
N LEU A 114 11.14 7.63 5.04
CA LEU A 114 10.97 8.65 4.01
C LEU A 114 11.19 10.07 4.56
N LYS A 115 10.66 10.35 5.76
CA LYS A 115 10.85 11.64 6.44
C LYS A 115 12.33 11.91 6.76
N GLU A 116 13.07 10.92 7.24
CA GLU A 116 14.50 11.01 7.52
C GLU A 116 15.32 11.27 6.25
N ARG A 117 14.85 10.80 5.08
CA ARG A 117 15.42 11.12 3.76
C ARG A 117 14.96 12.46 3.18
N GLY A 118 14.25 13.28 3.96
CA GLY A 118 13.75 14.59 3.52
C GLY A 118 12.61 14.51 2.50
N ILE A 119 11.98 13.35 2.35
CA ILE A 119 10.89 13.15 1.40
C ILE A 119 9.57 13.61 2.04
N PRO A 120 8.77 14.45 1.37
CA PRO A 120 7.49 14.89 1.89
C PRO A 120 6.53 13.73 2.14
N VAL A 121 6.13 13.55 3.39
CA VAL A 121 5.13 12.58 3.83
C VAL A 121 3.97 13.27 4.56
N THR A 122 2.88 12.54 4.81
CA THR A 122 1.86 12.95 5.78
C THR A 122 2.44 13.01 7.19
N GLU A 123 2.00 13.99 7.98
CA GLU A 123 2.51 14.19 9.34
C GLU A 123 1.93 13.13 10.29
N MET A 124 2.75 12.16 10.69
CA MET A 124 2.38 11.13 11.66
C MET A 124 2.72 11.55 13.10
N PHE A 125 1.82 11.27 14.04
CA PHE A 125 2.04 11.51 15.46
C PHE A 125 2.98 10.46 16.04
N HIS A 126 3.81 10.86 17.01
CA HIS A 126 4.78 9.96 17.63
C HIS A 126 4.20 9.21 18.82
N GLU A 127 3.14 9.74 19.41
CA GLU A 127 2.43 9.19 20.56
C GLU A 127 1.82 7.83 20.23
N GLU A 128 1.90 6.91 21.19
CA GLU A 128 1.16 5.66 21.14
C GLU A 128 -0.24 5.89 21.71
N ILE A 129 -1.23 5.97 20.83
CA ILE A 129 -2.61 6.27 21.19
C ILE A 129 -3.42 4.97 21.16
N LYS A 130 -4.00 4.60 22.31
CA LYS A 130 -4.73 3.32 22.49
C LYS A 130 -6.23 3.49 22.73
N THR A 131 -6.68 4.69 23.09
CA THR A 131 -8.09 4.97 23.35
C THR A 131 -8.54 6.28 22.70
N ALA A 132 -9.84 6.41 22.46
CA ALA A 132 -10.48 7.61 21.94
C ALA A 132 -10.23 8.81 22.87
N ARG A 133 -10.25 8.60 24.19
CA ARG A 133 -9.92 9.63 25.17
C ARG A 133 -8.49 10.16 24.99
N GLN A 134 -7.51 9.25 24.92
CA GLN A 134 -6.11 9.62 24.68
C GLN A 134 -5.95 10.35 23.35
N LEU A 135 -6.67 9.90 22.30
CA LEU A 135 -6.66 10.56 21.01
C LEU A 135 -7.07 12.03 21.16
N GLU A 136 -8.21 12.30 21.80
CA GLU A 136 -8.69 13.67 21.98
C GLU A 136 -7.78 14.54 22.85
N GLU A 137 -7.17 13.98 23.90
CA GLU A 137 -6.17 14.67 24.73
C GLU A 137 -4.99 15.12 23.84
N VAL A 138 -4.43 14.22 23.03
CA VAL A 138 -3.36 14.53 22.08
C VAL A 138 -3.79 15.56 21.02
N LEU A 139 -5.02 15.50 20.50
CA LEU A 139 -5.53 16.49 19.54
C LEU A 139 -5.58 17.90 20.15
N ARG A 140 -5.99 18.02 21.42
CA ARG A 140 -6.06 19.31 22.13
C ARG A 140 -4.66 19.86 22.40
N GLU A 141 -3.75 19.04 22.90
CA GLU A 141 -2.36 19.41 23.18
C GLU A 141 -1.63 19.89 21.92
N ARG A 142 -1.79 19.16 20.81
CA ARG A 142 -1.19 19.50 19.52
C ARG A 142 -1.89 20.61 18.76
N ARG A 143 -3.08 21.04 19.21
CA ARG A 143 -3.99 21.93 18.46
C ARG A 143 -4.25 21.43 17.04
N CYS A 144 -4.29 20.11 16.85
CA CYS A 144 -4.56 19.45 15.57
C CYS A 144 -5.85 18.66 15.68
N TYR A 145 -6.93 19.19 15.13
CA TYR A 145 -8.30 18.73 15.40
C TYR A 145 -8.90 17.86 14.28
N SER A 146 -8.08 17.42 13.32
CA SER A 146 -8.50 16.52 12.25
C SER A 146 -7.37 15.56 11.90
N VAL A 147 -7.64 14.26 12.01
CA VAL A 147 -6.65 13.19 11.87
C VAL A 147 -7.23 12.00 11.12
N PHE A 148 -6.35 11.20 10.53
CA PHE A 148 -6.67 9.83 10.17
C PHE A 148 -6.14 8.88 11.24
N VAL A 149 -6.96 7.92 11.63
CA VAL A 149 -6.60 6.75 12.43
C VAL A 149 -6.61 5.55 11.49
N LYS A 150 -5.51 4.80 11.43
CA LYS A 150 -5.36 3.67 10.51
C LYS A 150 -4.65 2.51 11.21
N PRO A 151 -5.13 1.26 11.10
CA PRO A 151 -4.34 0.11 11.53
C PRO A 151 -3.00 0.09 10.81
N GLU A 152 -1.93 -0.12 11.55
CA GLU A 152 -0.54 0.02 11.08
C GLU A 152 -0.30 -0.76 9.77
N CYS A 153 -0.76 -2.01 9.72
CA CYS A 153 -0.39 -2.95 8.66
C CYS A 153 -1.54 -3.36 7.72
N PHE A 154 -2.74 -2.77 7.85
CA PHE A 154 -3.87 -3.14 6.99
C PHE A 154 -3.78 -2.46 5.62
N SER A 155 -4.48 -3.04 4.63
CA SER A 155 -4.55 -2.54 3.25
C SER A 155 -6.01 -2.29 2.84
N GLY A 156 -6.22 -1.65 1.68
CA GLY A 156 -7.55 -1.50 1.09
C GLY A 156 -8.52 -0.62 1.89
N ALA A 157 -7.98 0.34 2.65
CA ALA A 157 -8.72 1.21 3.58
C ALA A 157 -9.49 0.49 4.70
N ALA A 158 -9.22 -0.80 4.96
CA ALA A 158 -9.80 -1.49 6.10
C ALA A 158 -9.36 -0.84 7.42
N GLY A 159 -10.33 -0.40 8.22
CA GLY A 159 -10.07 0.28 9.49
C GLY A 159 -9.63 1.74 9.36
N VAL A 160 -9.62 2.34 8.17
CA VAL A 160 -9.27 3.76 8.04
C VAL A 160 -10.43 4.62 8.52
N ALA A 161 -10.16 5.50 9.50
CA ALA A 161 -11.12 6.44 10.03
C ALA A 161 -10.57 7.88 9.97
N ALA A 162 -11.31 8.80 9.37
CA ALA A 162 -11.00 10.24 9.38
C ALA A 162 -11.81 10.90 10.49
N PHE A 163 -11.14 11.26 11.58
CA PHE A 163 -11.75 11.81 12.79
C PHE A 163 -11.53 13.33 12.86
N ARG A 164 -12.58 14.04 13.28
CA ARG A 164 -12.54 15.48 13.56
C ARG A 164 -13.18 15.75 14.91
N LEU A 165 -12.50 16.56 15.71
CA LEU A 165 -12.98 17.07 16.99
C LEU A 165 -13.16 18.58 16.88
N HIS A 166 -14.34 19.12 17.14
CA HIS A 166 -14.51 20.58 17.12
C HIS A 166 -13.88 21.20 18.39
N PRO A 167 -12.98 22.18 18.27
CA PRO A 167 -12.17 22.65 19.40
C PRO A 167 -12.96 23.36 20.50
N VAL A 168 -14.12 23.95 20.16
CA VAL A 168 -14.92 24.75 21.11
C VAL A 168 -16.09 23.93 21.67
N THR A 169 -16.90 23.35 20.80
CA THR A 169 -18.12 22.61 21.19
C THR A 169 -17.84 21.18 21.62
N GLY A 170 -16.66 20.62 21.29
CA GLY A 170 -16.34 19.22 21.52
C GLY A 170 -17.11 18.25 20.61
N SER A 171 -17.88 18.73 19.63
CA SER A 171 -18.63 17.86 18.71
C SER A 171 -17.68 17.03 17.83
N ARG A 172 -18.05 15.79 17.57
CA ARG A 172 -17.22 14.80 16.87
C ARG A 172 -17.79 14.51 15.49
N LYS A 173 -16.91 14.26 14.52
CA LYS A 173 -17.28 13.65 13.24
C LYS A 173 -16.29 12.57 12.87
N LEU A 174 -16.78 11.41 12.47
CA LEU A 174 -15.95 10.29 12.05
C LEU A 174 -16.41 9.79 10.68
N TYR A 175 -15.50 9.79 9.70
CA TYR A 175 -15.72 9.14 8.41
C TYR A 175 -14.97 7.82 8.38
N THR A 176 -15.66 6.71 8.18
CA THR A 176 -15.05 5.38 8.16
C THR A 176 -15.84 4.43 7.27
N SER A 177 -15.22 3.33 6.86
CA SER A 177 -15.94 2.20 6.26
C SER A 177 -16.23 1.08 7.25
N CYS A 178 -15.90 1.28 8.53
CA CYS A 178 -16.12 0.31 9.59
C CYS A 178 -17.44 0.51 10.33
N ARG A 179 -17.98 -0.59 10.86
CA ARG A 179 -19.04 -0.59 11.86
C ARG A 179 -18.73 -1.61 12.95
N LEU A 180 -19.33 -1.44 14.11
CA LEU A 180 -19.35 -2.45 15.16
C LEU A 180 -20.53 -3.41 14.91
N GLU A 181 -20.23 -4.71 14.91
CA GLU A 181 -21.20 -5.81 14.91
C GLU A 181 -20.78 -6.81 15.98
N GLU A 182 -21.66 -7.14 16.91
CA GLU A 182 -21.36 -8.12 17.98
C GLU A 182 -20.04 -7.78 18.72
N SER A 183 -19.83 -6.49 18.99
CA SER A 183 -18.59 -5.94 19.58
C SER A 183 -17.31 -6.17 18.77
N GLN A 184 -17.41 -6.48 17.47
CA GLN A 184 -16.28 -6.61 16.57
C GLN A 184 -16.34 -5.59 15.44
N LEU A 185 -15.18 -5.08 15.05
CA LEU A 185 -15.06 -4.22 13.88
C LEU A 185 -15.16 -5.04 12.60
N VAL A 186 -16.09 -4.64 11.73
CA VAL A 186 -16.18 -5.13 10.36
C VAL A 186 -15.87 -4.01 9.36
N ASN A 187 -15.32 -4.35 8.20
CA ASN A 187 -15.18 -3.44 7.06
C ASN A 187 -16.37 -3.61 6.12
N THR A 188 -17.27 -2.63 6.09
CA THR A 188 -18.46 -2.64 5.23
C THR A 188 -18.15 -2.26 3.78
N LYS A 189 -16.94 -1.74 3.50
CA LYS A 189 -16.54 -1.15 2.21
C LYS A 189 -17.43 0.01 1.74
N ARG A 190 -18.30 0.54 2.61
CA ARG A 190 -19.13 1.71 2.35
C ARG A 190 -18.75 2.82 3.31
N LEU A 191 -18.38 3.98 2.77
CA LEU A 191 -18.06 5.13 3.60
C LEU A 191 -19.32 5.65 4.28
N VAL A 192 -19.27 5.83 5.60
CA VAL A 192 -20.31 6.45 6.43
C VAL A 192 -19.74 7.63 7.20
N CYS A 193 -20.61 8.54 7.64
CA CYS A 193 -20.29 9.63 8.54
C CYS A 193 -21.07 9.42 9.85
N MET A 194 -20.35 9.36 10.97
CA MET A 194 -20.91 9.24 12.31
C MET A 194 -20.74 10.57 13.05
N GLU A 195 -21.72 10.92 13.86
CA GLU A 195 -21.72 12.14 14.69
C GLU A 195 -22.07 11.87 16.16
N ASP A 196 -22.63 10.71 16.49
CA ASP A 196 -22.92 10.31 17.87
C ASP A 196 -21.62 10.06 18.66
N ALA A 197 -21.53 10.66 19.85
CA ALA A 197 -20.30 10.65 20.62
C ALA A 197 -19.98 9.27 21.22
N ALA A 198 -20.99 8.52 21.68
CA ALA A 198 -20.80 7.20 22.28
C ALA A 198 -20.39 6.19 21.19
N ASP A 199 -21.10 6.18 20.06
CA ASP A 199 -20.79 5.29 18.94
C ASP A 199 -19.38 5.53 18.37
N ILE A 200 -18.97 6.80 18.26
CA ILE A 200 -17.62 7.17 17.81
C ILE A 200 -16.57 6.71 18.82
N GLN A 201 -16.84 6.88 20.11
CA GLN A 201 -15.91 6.46 21.16
C GLN A 201 -15.70 4.95 21.13
N ASP A 202 -16.78 4.16 21.14
CA ASP A 202 -16.70 2.70 21.12
C ASP A 202 -15.97 2.19 19.87
N LEU A 203 -16.26 2.75 18.70
CA LEU A 203 -15.59 2.37 17.45
C LEU A 203 -14.10 2.71 17.49
N LEU A 204 -13.74 3.91 17.95
CA LEU A 204 -12.34 4.34 18.02
C LEU A 204 -11.55 3.54 19.06
N ASP A 205 -12.12 3.22 20.22
CA ASP A 205 -11.47 2.38 21.24
C ASP A 205 -11.17 0.98 20.67
N GLN A 206 -12.13 0.35 19.99
CA GLN A 206 -11.91 -0.93 19.32
C GLN A 206 -10.85 -0.81 18.22
N LEU A 207 -10.86 0.27 17.44
CA LEU A 207 -9.95 0.44 16.31
C LEU A 207 -8.51 0.67 16.78
N LEU A 208 -8.32 1.56 17.77
CA LEU A 208 -7.01 1.90 18.33
C LEU A 208 -6.38 0.69 19.02
N SER A 209 -7.19 -0.21 19.59
CA SER A 209 -6.71 -1.47 20.19
C SER A 209 -5.98 -2.40 19.21
N LEU A 210 -6.21 -2.27 17.90
CA LEU A 210 -5.54 -3.04 16.85
C LEU A 210 -4.09 -2.60 16.58
N GLY A 211 -3.63 -1.53 17.22
CA GLY A 211 -2.35 -0.89 16.93
C GLY A 211 -2.47 -0.01 15.69
N CYS A 212 -2.78 1.26 15.92
CA CYS A 212 -2.97 2.24 14.85
C CYS A 212 -1.81 3.23 14.73
N VAL A 213 -1.68 3.79 13.54
CA VAL A 213 -1.03 5.08 13.32
C VAL A 213 -2.09 6.18 13.37
N VAL A 214 -1.71 7.33 13.91
CA VAL A 214 -2.48 8.56 13.85
C VAL A 214 -1.69 9.58 13.05
N GLU A 215 -2.28 10.12 12.01
CA GLU A 215 -1.66 11.14 11.18
C GLU A 215 -2.58 12.34 11.01
N ARG A 216 -2.00 13.51 10.81
CA ARG A 216 -2.73 14.72 10.47
C ARG A 216 -3.56 14.50 9.20
N TRP A 217 -4.82 14.90 9.25
CA TRP A 217 -5.65 14.95 8.06
C TRP A 217 -5.27 16.17 7.22
N HIS A 218 -4.34 15.97 6.29
CA HIS A 218 -4.02 16.94 5.26
C HIS A 218 -5.18 17.05 4.24
N PRO A 219 -5.75 18.24 4.00
CA PRO A 219 -6.76 18.43 2.98
C PRO A 219 -6.19 18.10 1.60
N LYS A 220 -6.84 17.17 0.89
CA LYS A 220 -6.46 16.81 -0.48
C LYS A 220 -6.95 17.88 -1.47
N ALA A 221 -6.18 18.11 -2.53
CA ALA A 221 -6.61 18.88 -3.69
C ALA A 221 -7.91 18.26 -4.27
N ALA A 222 -8.70 19.09 -4.94
CA ALA A 222 -9.99 18.69 -5.47
C ALA A 222 -10.22 19.25 -6.87
N VAL A 223 -10.87 18.46 -7.71
CA VAL A 223 -11.31 18.83 -9.07
C VAL A 223 -12.80 18.53 -9.17
N ARG A 224 -13.59 19.50 -9.65
CA ARG A 224 -15.05 19.36 -9.80
C ARG A 224 -15.76 18.87 -8.52
N GLY A 225 -15.36 19.40 -7.37
CA GLY A 225 -15.94 19.07 -6.06
C GLY A 225 -15.53 17.71 -5.48
N ARG A 226 -14.66 16.95 -6.17
CA ARG A 226 -14.13 15.66 -5.69
C ARG A 226 -12.68 15.80 -5.28
N CYS A 227 -12.37 15.40 -4.05
CA CYS A 227 -10.98 15.34 -3.61
C CYS A 227 -10.30 14.10 -4.21
N TYR A 228 -8.98 14.12 -4.35
CA TYR A 228 -8.24 13.01 -4.92
C TYR A 228 -6.87 12.78 -4.30
N ASP A 229 -6.39 11.56 -4.43
CA ASP A 229 -4.98 11.22 -4.35
C ASP A 229 -4.56 10.48 -5.63
N LEU A 230 -3.26 10.21 -5.74
CA LEU A 230 -2.66 9.50 -6.86
C LEU A 230 -2.18 8.13 -6.37
N ARG A 231 -2.55 7.08 -7.09
CA ARG A 231 -1.89 5.77 -7.05
C ARG A 231 -0.87 5.74 -8.19
N ILE A 232 0.40 5.75 -7.84
CA ILE A 232 1.53 5.72 -8.77
C ILE A 232 2.23 4.37 -8.62
N VAL A 233 2.59 3.73 -9.73
CA VAL A 233 3.38 2.51 -9.74
C VAL A 233 4.76 2.87 -10.26
N CYS A 234 5.77 2.70 -9.41
CA CYS A 234 7.17 2.73 -9.82
C CYS A 234 7.67 1.29 -9.90
N GLN A 235 8.30 0.90 -10.99
CA GLN A 235 9.01 -0.38 -11.08
C GLN A 235 10.21 -0.24 -12.02
N LEU A 236 11.23 -1.06 -11.78
CA LEU A 236 12.43 -1.13 -12.62
C LEU A 236 13.06 0.25 -12.94
N GLY A 237 13.06 1.13 -11.93
CA GLY A 237 13.74 2.42 -12.01
C GLY A 237 12.91 3.57 -12.60
N HIS A 238 11.64 3.36 -12.95
CA HIS A 238 10.80 4.42 -13.49
C HIS A 238 9.34 4.35 -13.06
N ILE A 239 8.59 5.43 -13.31
CA ILE A 239 7.14 5.50 -13.11
C ILE A 239 6.44 4.89 -14.32
N THR A 240 5.81 3.73 -14.13
CA THR A 240 5.15 2.97 -15.20
C THR A 240 3.68 3.34 -15.36
N SER A 241 3.01 3.73 -14.27
CA SER A 241 1.58 4.05 -14.30
C SER A 241 1.21 5.03 -13.19
N ALA A 242 0.22 5.89 -13.47
CA ALA A 242 -0.40 6.76 -12.49
C ALA A 242 -1.92 6.86 -12.70
N VAL A 243 -2.67 6.77 -11.61
CA VAL A 243 -4.14 6.89 -11.59
C VAL A 243 -4.54 7.82 -10.47
N ALA A 244 -5.43 8.77 -10.77
CA ALA A 244 -6.05 9.59 -9.74
C ALA A 244 -7.30 8.87 -9.19
N ARG A 245 -7.41 8.76 -7.86
CA ARG A 245 -8.56 8.15 -7.18
C ARG A 245 -9.38 9.26 -6.53
N GLN A 246 -10.63 9.41 -6.95
CA GLN A 246 -11.50 10.52 -6.58
C GLN A 246 -12.59 10.08 -5.59
N SER A 247 -12.87 10.92 -4.60
CA SER A 247 -13.93 10.71 -3.62
C SER A 247 -14.67 12.00 -3.27
N MET A 248 -15.94 11.85 -2.92
CA MET A 248 -16.76 12.92 -2.31
C MET A 248 -16.44 13.08 -0.82
N GLY A 249 -15.84 12.07 -0.19
CA GLY A 249 -15.42 12.08 1.21
C GLY A 249 -13.89 12.08 1.34
N PRO A 250 -13.36 12.02 2.58
CA PRO A 250 -11.92 12.15 2.82
C PRO A 250 -11.07 10.92 2.41
N ILE A 251 -11.72 9.77 2.22
CA ILE A 251 -11.08 8.50 1.88
C ILE A 251 -11.33 8.19 0.41
N THR A 252 -10.25 8.11 -0.35
CA THR A 252 -10.16 8.04 -1.83
C THR A 252 -9.93 6.62 -2.35
N ASN A 253 -9.71 5.64 -1.48
CA ASN A 253 -9.39 4.27 -1.86
C ASN A 253 -10.47 3.62 -2.74
N LEU A 254 -10.07 2.91 -3.81
CA LEU A 254 -10.99 2.30 -4.78
C LEU A 254 -11.78 1.11 -4.23
N HIS A 255 -11.35 0.49 -3.14
CA HIS A 255 -12.14 -0.55 -2.45
C HIS A 255 -13.46 -0.02 -1.87
N LEU A 256 -13.65 1.30 -1.82
CA LEU A 256 -14.87 1.97 -1.40
C LEU A 256 -15.78 2.38 -2.57
N ASN A 257 -15.61 1.75 -3.75
CA ASN A 257 -16.32 2.08 -5.00
C ASN A 257 -16.12 3.53 -5.45
N ASN A 258 -14.94 4.09 -5.13
CA ASN A 258 -14.51 5.40 -5.61
C ASN A 258 -14.13 5.35 -7.09
N GLN A 259 -14.03 6.53 -7.71
CA GLN A 259 -13.75 6.65 -9.14
C GLN A 259 -12.26 6.74 -9.40
N ALA A 260 -11.78 6.00 -10.41
CA ALA A 260 -10.44 6.17 -10.97
C ALA A 260 -10.51 7.02 -12.25
N VAL A 261 -9.61 8.00 -12.38
CA VAL A 261 -9.49 8.83 -13.60
C VAL A 261 -8.01 8.96 -14.03
N CYS A 262 -7.79 9.34 -15.29
CA CYS A 262 -6.45 9.66 -15.78
C CYS A 262 -5.88 10.87 -15.01
N VAL A 263 -4.57 10.88 -14.79
CA VAL A 263 -3.90 12.05 -14.19
C VAL A 263 -4.07 13.28 -15.08
N ASP A 264 -4.04 13.14 -16.40
CA ASP A 264 -4.26 14.25 -17.35
C ASP A 264 -5.62 14.95 -17.13
N ALA A 265 -6.63 14.20 -16.69
CA ALA A 265 -7.96 14.74 -16.40
C ALA A 265 -7.98 15.68 -15.19
N LEU A 266 -6.90 15.72 -14.40
CA LEU A 266 -6.73 16.66 -13.30
C LEU A 266 -6.28 18.05 -13.76
N GLY A 267 -5.74 18.18 -14.98
CA GLY A 267 -5.23 19.46 -15.50
C GLY A 267 -4.13 20.07 -14.64
N LEU A 268 -3.20 19.23 -14.15
CA LEU A 268 -2.05 19.67 -13.37
C LEU A 268 -1.04 20.37 -14.29
N ASP A 269 -0.40 21.42 -13.78
CA ASP A 269 0.71 22.07 -14.48
C ASP A 269 1.99 21.20 -14.48
N ASP A 270 2.90 21.50 -15.41
CA ASP A 270 4.13 20.73 -15.60
C ASP A 270 5.03 20.72 -14.37
N ARG A 271 5.02 21.81 -13.59
CA ARG A 271 5.82 21.91 -12.36
C ARG A 271 5.30 20.96 -11.29
N VAL A 272 3.99 20.88 -11.11
CA VAL A 272 3.36 19.95 -10.17
C VAL A 272 3.58 18.51 -10.61
N LEU A 273 3.49 18.21 -11.90
CA LEU A 273 3.81 16.88 -12.45
C LEU A 273 5.27 16.50 -12.19
N HIS A 274 6.20 17.43 -12.40
CA HIS A 274 7.62 17.25 -12.08
C HIS A 274 7.84 17.00 -10.59
N ASP A 275 7.20 17.78 -9.70
CA ASP A 275 7.32 17.62 -8.25
C ASP A 275 6.77 16.27 -7.77
N ILE A 276 5.66 15.79 -8.36
CA ILE A 276 5.12 14.45 -8.14
C ILE A 276 6.14 13.38 -8.54
N ALA A 277 6.64 13.46 -9.77
CA ALA A 277 7.58 12.48 -10.31
C ALA A 277 8.87 12.43 -9.46
N SER A 278 9.45 13.58 -9.13
CA SER A 278 10.63 13.65 -8.27
C SER A 278 10.39 13.08 -6.88
N THR A 279 9.23 13.34 -6.27
CA THR A 279 8.89 12.82 -4.94
C THR A 279 8.73 11.30 -4.97
N CYS A 280 8.03 10.76 -5.96
CA CYS A 280 7.84 9.32 -6.14
C CYS A 280 9.14 8.59 -6.42
N GLN A 281 10.01 9.15 -7.29
CA GLN A 281 11.29 8.54 -7.62
C GLN A 281 12.19 8.46 -6.39
N LYS A 282 12.37 9.56 -5.65
CA LYS A 282 13.18 9.57 -4.42
C LYS A 282 12.69 8.56 -3.37
N ALA A 283 11.36 8.40 -3.26
CA ALA A 283 10.77 7.44 -2.33
C ALA A 283 10.97 6.00 -2.77
N TYR A 284 10.83 5.73 -4.07
CA TYR A 284 11.14 4.43 -4.65
C TYR A 284 12.62 4.08 -4.45
N ASP A 285 13.54 4.98 -4.80
CA ASP A 285 14.99 4.79 -4.70
C ASP A 285 15.46 4.51 -3.25
N THR A 286 14.75 5.04 -2.25
CA THR A 286 15.02 4.78 -0.83
C THR A 286 14.96 3.28 -0.48
N TYR A 287 14.19 2.49 -1.22
CA TYR A 287 14.02 1.05 -1.02
C TYR A 287 14.66 0.19 -2.12
N CYS A 288 15.01 0.76 -3.28
CA CYS A 288 15.61 -0.02 -4.37
C CYS A 288 17.10 -0.30 -4.20
N GLY A 289 17.80 0.47 -3.36
CA GLY A 289 19.21 0.23 -3.07
C GLY A 289 20.18 0.74 -4.15
N CYS A 290 19.96 1.95 -4.67
CA CYS A 290 21.01 2.70 -5.37
C CYS A 290 21.46 3.89 -4.53
N LEU A 291 22.19 3.66 -3.43
CA LEU A 291 23.03 4.67 -2.79
C LEU A 291 24.23 3.96 -2.15
N GLU A 292 25.29 3.83 -2.96
CA GLU A 292 26.72 3.63 -2.62
C GLU A 292 27.13 2.62 -1.53
N GLU A 293 28.40 2.20 -1.60
CA GLU A 293 29.06 1.11 -0.85
C GLU A 293 29.06 1.27 0.69
N GLU A 294 28.43 2.31 1.25
CA GLU A 294 28.51 2.68 2.67
C GLU A 294 27.17 2.66 3.42
N ALA A 295 26.06 2.25 2.79
CA ALA A 295 24.77 2.21 3.47
C ALA A 295 24.68 1.03 4.47
N ALA A 296 24.62 1.36 5.77
CA ALA A 296 24.37 0.44 6.90
C ALA A 296 22.98 -0.26 6.88
N PHE A 297 22.30 -0.26 5.73
CA PHE A 297 21.00 -0.88 5.53
C PHE A 297 21.08 -1.81 4.31
N PRO A 298 20.63 -3.07 4.42
CA PRO A 298 20.67 -3.99 3.29
C PRO A 298 19.89 -3.43 2.10
N SER A 299 20.39 -3.66 0.88
CA SER A 299 19.63 -3.45 -0.35
C SER A 299 18.31 -4.20 -0.22
N PHE A 300 17.18 -3.50 -0.15
CA PHE A 300 15.91 -4.17 0.15
C PHE A 300 15.41 -5.03 -1.02
N GLY A 301 16.11 -5.11 -2.16
CA GLY A 301 15.72 -5.99 -3.27
C GLY A 301 14.31 -5.67 -3.77
N MET A 302 14.01 -4.38 -3.87
CA MET A 302 12.72 -3.88 -4.32
C MET A 302 12.81 -3.46 -5.78
N HIS A 303 12.00 -4.07 -6.63
CA HIS A 303 11.88 -3.76 -8.05
C HIS A 303 10.51 -3.16 -8.42
N MET A 304 9.56 -3.08 -7.48
CA MET A 304 8.27 -2.40 -7.67
C MET A 304 7.69 -1.85 -6.36
N ALA A 305 7.09 -0.66 -6.41
CA ALA A 305 6.23 -0.14 -5.37
C ALA A 305 5.01 0.62 -5.94
N GLY A 306 3.85 0.40 -5.31
CA GLY A 306 2.73 1.32 -5.41
C GLY A 306 2.86 2.43 -4.36
N ILE A 307 2.80 3.67 -4.80
CA ILE A 307 2.91 4.88 -3.97
C ILE A 307 1.55 5.59 -3.99
N ASP A 308 0.99 5.80 -2.80
CA ASP A 308 -0.18 6.65 -2.61
C ASP A 308 0.31 8.06 -2.23
N LEU A 309 -0.02 9.05 -3.06
CA LEU A 309 0.45 10.43 -2.91
C LEU A 309 -0.74 11.39 -2.95
N LEU A 310 -0.81 12.32 -2.00
CA LEU A 310 -1.75 13.44 -2.08
C LEU A 310 -1.04 14.71 -2.56
N LEU A 311 -1.82 15.59 -3.17
CA LEU A 311 -1.48 17.00 -3.34
C LEU A 311 -2.23 17.79 -2.27
N GLU A 312 -1.50 18.59 -1.50
CA GLU A 312 -2.10 19.39 -0.42
C GLU A 312 -2.93 20.54 -1.01
N LYS A 313 -4.18 20.67 -0.57
CA LYS A 313 -5.12 21.68 -1.07
C LYS A 313 -4.55 23.09 -0.88
N GLY A 314 -4.56 23.88 -1.94
CA GLY A 314 -4.12 25.27 -1.94
C GLY A 314 -2.63 25.47 -2.21
N THR A 315 -1.77 24.49 -1.88
CA THR A 315 -0.32 24.57 -2.14
C THR A 315 0.14 23.65 -3.26
N MET A 316 -0.65 22.63 -3.60
CA MET A 316 -0.33 21.58 -4.57
C MET A 316 0.96 20.82 -4.24
N ARG A 317 1.44 20.89 -2.99
CA ARG A 317 2.65 20.18 -2.57
C ARG A 317 2.39 18.68 -2.49
N PRO A 318 3.21 17.84 -3.15
CA PRO A 318 3.10 16.40 -3.04
C PRO A 318 3.49 15.91 -1.65
N ARG A 319 2.75 14.93 -1.12
CA ARG A 319 3.06 14.21 0.12
C ARG A 319 2.71 12.75 -0.03
N ILE A 320 3.64 11.87 0.31
CA ILE A 320 3.39 10.43 0.33
C ILE A 320 2.52 10.09 1.54
N ILE A 321 1.43 9.39 1.28
CA ILE A 321 0.50 8.83 2.28
C ILE A 321 1.00 7.45 2.72
N GLU A 322 1.27 6.57 1.76
CA GLU A 322 1.75 5.20 2.00
C GLU A 322 2.52 4.67 0.78
N MET A 323 3.38 3.68 1.02
CA MET A 323 3.99 2.85 -0.02
C MET A 323 3.59 1.39 0.19
N ASN A 324 3.50 0.63 -0.89
CA ASN A 324 3.08 -0.76 -0.90
C ASN A 324 3.91 -1.57 -1.90
N GLY A 325 4.66 -2.56 -1.42
CA GLY A 325 5.50 -3.44 -2.26
C GLY A 325 4.73 -4.40 -3.17
N GLN A 326 3.40 -4.32 -3.18
CA GLN A 326 2.50 -5.16 -3.97
C GLN A 326 1.36 -4.30 -4.58
N GLY A 327 1.68 -3.03 -4.89
CA GLY A 327 0.72 -2.01 -5.30
C GLY A 327 0.44 -1.88 -6.80
N ASP A 328 0.86 -2.87 -7.59
CA ASP A 328 0.89 -2.97 -9.06
C ASP A 328 -0.44 -3.33 -9.75
N LEU A 329 -1.51 -3.67 -9.01
CA LEU A 329 -2.81 -3.95 -9.62
C LEU A 329 -3.51 -2.66 -10.06
N ILE A 330 -3.36 -2.31 -11.34
CA ILE A 330 -4.00 -1.14 -11.97
C ILE A 330 -5.01 -1.62 -13.01
N TYR A 331 -6.31 -1.52 -12.70
CA TYR A 331 -7.40 -2.00 -13.56
C TYR A 331 -7.35 -1.48 -14.99
N ARG A 332 -7.02 -0.20 -15.17
CA ARG A 332 -6.93 0.41 -16.50
C ARG A 332 -5.79 -0.17 -17.33
N ASP A 333 -4.70 -0.59 -16.68
CA ASP A 333 -3.59 -1.24 -17.35
C ASP A 333 -3.93 -2.69 -17.68
N ILE A 334 -4.35 -3.49 -16.69
CA ILE A 334 -4.60 -4.93 -16.90
C ILE A 334 -5.72 -5.21 -17.91
N TYR A 335 -6.75 -4.37 -18.00
CA TYR A 335 -7.80 -4.48 -19.02
C TYR A 335 -7.45 -3.79 -20.34
N GLY A 336 -6.35 -3.04 -20.39
CA GLY A 336 -5.81 -2.41 -21.58
C GLY A 336 -4.65 -3.24 -22.13
N GLU A 337 -3.45 -2.67 -22.05
CA GLU A 337 -2.23 -3.27 -22.62
C GLU A 337 -1.49 -4.19 -21.65
N ASN A 338 -1.87 -4.23 -20.36
CA ASN A 338 -1.23 -5.05 -19.33
C ASN A 338 0.30 -4.83 -19.28
N ARG A 339 0.73 -3.57 -19.41
CA ARG A 339 2.15 -3.21 -19.56
C ARG A 339 2.93 -3.51 -18.29
N ILE A 340 2.32 -3.31 -17.13
CA ILE A 340 2.96 -3.50 -15.83
C ILE A 340 3.42 -4.96 -15.71
N TYR A 341 2.54 -5.93 -15.91
CA TYR A 341 2.90 -7.35 -15.78
C TYR A 341 3.76 -7.85 -16.93
N GLN A 342 3.58 -7.35 -18.16
CA GLN A 342 4.50 -7.68 -19.25
C GLN A 342 5.94 -7.29 -18.93
N GLU A 343 6.15 -6.10 -18.39
CA GLU A 343 7.47 -5.63 -18.00
C GLU A 343 8.07 -6.49 -16.87
N GLN A 344 7.29 -6.81 -15.84
CA GLN A 344 7.74 -7.69 -14.74
C GLN A 344 8.15 -9.07 -15.26
N ILE A 345 7.38 -9.64 -16.19
CA ILE A 345 7.69 -10.94 -16.81
C ILE A 345 9.00 -10.88 -17.60
N ARG A 346 9.22 -9.83 -18.41
CA ARG A 346 10.47 -9.67 -19.16
C ARG A 346 11.67 -9.69 -18.21
N TRP A 347 11.62 -8.85 -17.17
CA TRP A 347 12.66 -8.79 -16.17
C TRP A 347 12.90 -10.15 -15.51
N LEU A 348 11.85 -10.82 -15.02
CA LEU A 348 11.95 -12.13 -14.37
C LEU A 348 12.51 -13.22 -15.27
N SER A 349 12.34 -13.09 -16.60
CA SER A 349 12.84 -14.06 -17.57
C SER A 349 14.29 -13.83 -18.02
N GLU A 350 14.84 -12.65 -17.74
CA GLU A 350 16.16 -12.19 -18.21
C GLU A 350 17.23 -12.19 -17.11
N ILE A 351 16.82 -12.08 -15.84
CA ILE A 351 17.73 -12.13 -14.68
C ILE A 351 18.41 -13.47 -14.50
#